data_AF-D5V7D3-F1
#
_entry.id   AF-D5V7D3-F1
#
_cell.length_a   1.000
_cell.length_b   1.000
_cell.length_c   1.000
_cell.angle_alpha   90.00
_cell.angle_beta   90.00
_cell.angle_gamma   90.00
#
_symmetry.space_group_name_H-M   'P 1'
#
loop_
_entity.id
_entity.type
_entity.pdbx_description
1 polymer ?
#
loop_
_entity_poly.entity_id
_entity_poly.type
_entity_poly.pdbx_seq_one_letter_code
_entity_poly.pdbx_strand_id
1 'polypeptide(L)'
;MPILENRFGIYNEYENILTEPNKGKNILYIKEKEKKIKKKLISLTIDKFYEKINNKKFFVPRHISISFNKNIKHKCYVKYFQQYRSKLKKTLSPKELLLLDTFIYLQSIYKFEDVKEISEEDFINPNIKEIIVNLYKQLFDNKYLNQIKEEEEKKATQTNRYNEKVEILIEAKKSLNLLKKIDDLLYLLNYTYDELCSISINRLKENHKYIELIKNLPKFLELDFYSSGVDYYSELSTGEKSLLEITYSIIDIINLREKDGLSRNIFILLDEIENNLNPNWQKKLLSVLIDISSAYSINIHFIITTHSPFILSDLPKENVIFLEKGKQVYPFEDNQQTFGANIHTLLSHGFFMKDGLMGEFAKDKIDKAIKYLNQKAISKEELDYCENIISIIGEPIIKRELQRMLKNKMELSNKEEIDTIKEEIKELTEKLEKLEGKK
;
A
#
# COMPACT_ATOMS: atom_id res chain seq x y z
N MET A 1 -34.99 -1.37 -3.11
CA MET A 1 -35.75 -2.13 -2.09
C MET A 1 -34.79 -2.60 -1.02
N PRO A 2 -35.08 -2.42 0.28
CA PRO A 2 -34.29 -3.06 1.31
C PRO A 2 -34.55 -4.57 1.23
N ILE A 3 -33.48 -5.35 1.10
CA ILE A 3 -33.56 -6.81 1.01
C ILE A 3 -33.96 -7.33 2.40
N LEU A 4 -35.25 -7.64 2.57
CA LEU A 4 -35.86 -8.08 3.84
C LEU A 4 -35.57 -9.54 4.21
N GLU A 5 -34.89 -10.31 3.34
CA GLU A 5 -34.43 -11.65 3.65
C GLU A 5 -32.93 -11.74 3.37
N ASN A 6 -32.12 -11.71 4.43
CA ASN A 6 -30.67 -11.80 4.30
C ASN A 6 -30.22 -13.24 4.01
N ARG A 7 -30.52 -13.75 2.81
CA ARG A 7 -30.02 -15.04 2.29
C ARG A 7 -28.56 -14.97 1.84
N PHE A 8 -27.88 -13.85 2.10
CA PHE A 8 -26.50 -13.59 1.69
C PHE A 8 -25.53 -13.48 2.88
N GLY A 9 -25.94 -13.89 4.08
CA GLY A 9 -25.13 -13.79 5.30
C GLY A 9 -25.11 -12.36 5.87
N ILE A 10 -24.91 -12.22 7.18
CA ILE A 10 -24.82 -10.91 7.83
C ILE A 10 -23.46 -10.30 7.47
N TYR A 11 -23.45 -9.39 6.51
CA TYR A 11 -22.26 -8.62 6.16
C TYR A 11 -21.93 -7.65 7.29
N ASN A 12 -20.75 -7.79 7.87
CA ASN A 12 -20.25 -6.89 8.89
C ASN A 12 -19.43 -5.76 8.23
N GLU A 13 -19.88 -4.51 8.31
CA GLU A 13 -19.18 -3.34 7.75
C GLU A 13 -17.76 -3.14 8.31
N TYR A 14 -17.45 -3.76 9.46
CA TYR A 14 -16.10 -3.75 10.04
C TYR A 14 -15.11 -4.72 9.36
N GLU A 15 -15.59 -5.62 8.50
CA GLU A 15 -14.79 -6.71 7.90
C GLU A 15 -14.63 -6.56 6.37
N ASN A 16 -15.48 -5.77 5.70
CA ASN A 16 -15.35 -5.48 4.27
C ASN A 16 -14.38 -4.31 3.98
N ILE A 17 -13.31 -4.58 3.23
CA ILE A 17 -12.36 -3.56 2.76
C ILE A 17 -12.64 -3.17 1.30
N LEU A 18 -13.22 -4.07 0.49
CA LEU A 18 -13.34 -3.95 -0.97
C LEU A 18 -14.78 -3.99 -1.49
N THR A 19 -15.76 -3.59 -0.68
CA THR A 19 -17.13 -3.27 -1.18
C THR A 19 -17.39 -1.77 -1.09
N GLU A 20 -16.58 -0.94 -1.74
CA GLU A 20 -16.87 0.50 -1.82
C GLU A 20 -16.65 1.05 -3.24
N PRO A 21 -17.61 0.85 -4.17
CA PRO A 21 -17.77 1.82 -5.24
C PRO A 21 -18.37 3.09 -4.60
N ASN A 22 -17.62 4.20 -4.65
CA ASN A 22 -18.02 5.55 -4.26
C ASN A 22 -18.33 5.81 -2.76
N LYS A 23 -17.31 6.19 -1.99
CA LYS A 23 -17.51 7.22 -0.95
C LYS A 23 -17.30 8.59 -1.59
N GLY A 24 -18.36 9.40 -1.64
CA GLY A 24 -18.43 10.74 -2.26
C GLY A 24 -17.53 11.84 -1.67
N LYS A 25 -16.34 11.50 -1.16
CA LYS A 25 -15.36 12.46 -0.63
C LYS A 25 -13.93 12.26 -1.13
N ASN A 26 -13.60 11.19 -1.87
CA ASN A 26 -12.23 10.94 -2.39
C ASN A 26 -11.09 11.13 -1.35
N ILE A 27 -11.36 11.00 -0.06
CA ILE A 27 -10.36 11.09 1.00
C ILE A 27 -10.24 9.71 1.64
N LEU A 28 -9.11 9.07 1.37
CA LEU A 28 -8.76 7.76 1.91
C LEU A 28 -7.74 7.97 3.03
N TYR A 29 -8.18 7.83 4.29
CA TYR A 29 -7.27 7.94 5.43
C TYR A 29 -6.41 6.67 5.53
N ILE A 30 -5.19 6.74 5.02
CA ILE A 30 -4.23 5.61 4.95
C ILE A 30 -4.07 4.91 6.31
N LYS A 31 -4.02 5.67 7.41
CA LYS A 31 -3.88 5.13 8.78
C LYS A 31 -5.10 4.31 9.25
N GLU A 32 -6.31 4.72 8.89
CA GLU A 32 -7.52 3.98 9.24
C GLU A 32 -7.61 2.69 8.43
N LYS A 33 -7.23 2.75 7.15
CA LYS A 33 -7.14 1.58 6.27
C LYS A 33 -6.17 0.54 6.83
N GLU A 34 -4.97 0.95 7.21
CA GLU A 34 -3.95 0.06 7.76
C GLU A 34 -4.43 -0.64 9.06
N LYS A 35 -5.08 0.10 9.96
CA LYS A 35 -5.64 -0.48 11.19
C LYS A 35 -6.73 -1.51 10.91
N LYS A 36 -7.62 -1.24 9.94
CA LYS A 36 -8.65 -2.21 9.50
C LYS A 36 -8.01 -3.47 8.92
N ILE A 37 -6.96 -3.32 8.10
CA ILE A 37 -6.25 -4.46 7.49
C ILE A 37 -5.58 -5.31 8.58
N LYS A 38 -4.89 -4.68 9.53
CA LYS A 38 -4.27 -5.38 10.66
C LYS A 38 -5.29 -6.17 11.49
N LYS A 39 -6.49 -5.61 11.73
CA LYS A 39 -7.59 -6.34 12.38
C LYS A 39 -8.11 -7.52 11.54
N LYS A 40 -8.21 -7.33 10.22
CA LYS A 40 -8.62 -8.39 9.28
C LYS A 40 -7.60 -9.52 9.22
N LEU A 41 -6.30 -9.18 9.16
CA LEU A 41 -5.19 -10.12 9.28
C LEU A 41 -5.31 -10.95 10.55
N ILE A 42 -5.59 -10.36 11.71
CA ILE A 42 -5.82 -11.13 12.96
C ILE A 42 -6.95 -12.14 12.78
N SER A 43 -8.08 -11.71 12.21
CA SER A 43 -9.25 -12.59 12.04
C SER A 43 -8.92 -13.77 11.14
N LEU A 44 -8.34 -13.48 9.97
CA LEU A 44 -8.11 -14.49 8.96
C LEU A 44 -6.94 -15.40 9.34
N THR A 45 -5.85 -14.86 9.92
CA THR A 45 -4.67 -15.65 10.35
C THR A 45 -5.02 -16.78 11.28
N ILE A 46 -6.08 -16.57 12.03
CA ILE A 46 -6.58 -17.48 13.04
C ILE A 46 -7.45 -18.57 12.42
N ASP A 47 -8.10 -18.28 11.29
CA ASP A 47 -8.81 -19.30 10.54
C ASP A 47 -7.81 -20.29 9.90
N LYS A 48 -8.21 -21.57 9.81
CA LYS A 48 -7.37 -22.69 9.32
C LYS A 48 -6.82 -22.52 7.90
N PHE A 49 -7.16 -21.43 7.22
CA PHE A 49 -6.92 -21.23 5.80
C PHE A 49 -5.49 -20.78 5.47
N TYR A 50 -4.78 -20.11 6.38
CA TYR A 50 -3.40 -19.66 6.13
C TYR A 50 -2.44 -20.81 5.84
N GLU A 51 -2.78 -22.01 6.31
CA GLU A 51 -2.01 -23.23 6.06
C GLU A 51 -2.19 -23.75 4.63
N LYS A 52 -3.25 -23.33 3.92
CA LYS A 52 -3.53 -23.70 2.52
C LYS A 52 -2.91 -22.75 1.50
N ILE A 53 -2.53 -21.54 1.89
CA ILE A 53 -1.85 -20.59 1.02
C ILE A 53 -0.37 -20.98 0.92
N ASN A 54 0.20 -20.96 -0.28
CA ASN A 54 1.60 -21.27 -0.48
C ASN A 54 2.50 -20.21 0.20
N ASN A 55 3.01 -20.55 1.38
CA ASN A 55 3.90 -19.72 2.22
C ASN A 55 5.17 -19.21 1.51
N LYS A 56 5.53 -19.73 0.34
CA LYS A 56 6.69 -19.27 -0.45
C LYS A 56 6.38 -18.09 -1.37
N LYS A 57 5.10 -17.84 -1.68
CA LYS A 57 4.69 -16.77 -2.61
C LYS A 57 4.17 -15.51 -1.91
N PHE A 58 3.86 -15.61 -0.62
CA PHE A 58 3.14 -14.59 0.13
C PHE A 58 3.73 -14.30 1.50
N PHE A 59 3.58 -13.05 1.92
CA PHE A 59 3.69 -12.69 3.31
C PHE A 59 2.58 -13.40 4.10
N VAL A 60 3.00 -14.42 4.84
CA VAL A 60 2.16 -15.15 5.78
C VAL A 60 2.63 -14.81 7.18
N PRO A 61 1.90 -13.95 7.92
CA PRO A 61 2.24 -13.64 9.29
C PRO A 61 2.14 -14.92 10.14
N ARG A 62 3.15 -15.13 10.98
CA ARG A 62 3.19 -16.23 11.98
C ARG A 62 3.21 -15.70 13.41
N HIS A 63 3.56 -14.43 13.57
CA HIS A 63 3.65 -13.75 14.84
C HIS A 63 3.08 -12.34 14.74
N ILE A 64 2.60 -11.84 15.86
CA ILE A 64 2.16 -10.47 16.06
C ILE A 64 3.17 -9.82 17.01
N SER A 65 3.81 -8.74 16.60
CA SER A 65 4.60 -7.91 17.51
C SER A 65 3.71 -6.82 18.13
N ILE A 66 3.93 -6.58 19.41
CA ILE A 66 3.33 -5.48 20.17
C ILE A 66 4.47 -4.60 20.64
N SER A 67 4.46 -3.34 20.22
CA SER A 67 5.46 -2.34 20.57
C SER A 67 4.81 -1.04 21.03
N PHE A 68 5.59 -0.15 21.62
CA PHE A 68 5.08 1.16 22.03
C PHE A 68 5.06 2.12 20.84
N ASN A 69 3.92 2.79 20.65
CA ASN A 69 3.76 3.79 19.62
C ASN A 69 4.54 5.07 19.98
N LYS A 70 5.65 5.30 19.28
CA LYS A 70 6.52 6.48 19.48
C LYS A 70 5.91 7.79 18.97
N ASN A 71 4.81 7.72 18.22
CA ASN A 71 4.17 8.91 17.63
C ASN A 71 3.15 9.59 18.56
N ILE A 72 2.95 9.09 19.78
CA ILE A 72 2.08 9.73 20.75
C ILE A 72 2.71 11.05 21.23
N LYS A 73 1.97 12.14 21.10
CA LYS A 73 2.43 13.51 21.41
C LYS A 73 1.93 14.08 22.74
N HIS A 74 1.25 13.28 23.58
CA HIS A 74 0.78 13.78 24.87
C HIS A 74 1.97 14.08 25.81
N LYS A 75 2.08 15.33 26.27
CA LYS A 75 3.26 15.83 27.02
C LYS A 75 3.64 14.96 28.22
N CYS A 76 2.67 14.55 29.03
CA CYS A 76 2.89 13.68 30.18
C CYS A 76 3.42 12.29 29.75
N TYR A 77 2.78 11.65 28.78
CA TYR A 77 3.20 10.36 28.22
C TYR A 77 4.62 10.42 27.63
N VAL A 78 4.91 11.44 26.81
CA VAL A 78 6.24 11.63 26.22
C VAL A 78 7.32 11.80 27.30
N LYS A 79 7.07 12.65 28.31
CA LYS A 79 8.01 12.87 29.41
C LYS A 79 8.28 11.57 30.19
N TYR A 80 7.23 10.81 30.49
CA TYR A 80 7.36 9.50 31.13
C TYR A 80 8.26 8.53 30.34
N PHE A 81 7.96 8.34 29.05
CA PHE A 81 8.70 7.42 28.18
C PHE A 81 10.17 7.83 28.01
N GLN A 82 10.44 9.14 27.89
CA GLN A 82 11.80 9.66 27.68
C GLN A 82 12.67 9.64 28.94
N GLN A 83 12.09 9.88 30.13
CA GLN A 83 12.88 10.18 31.33
C GLN A 83 12.86 9.08 32.41
N TYR A 84 11.76 8.33 32.52
CA TYR A 84 11.53 7.46 33.68
C TYR A 84 11.38 5.98 33.32
N ARG A 85 10.70 5.66 32.22
CA ARG A 85 10.31 4.29 31.88
C ARG A 85 11.49 3.31 31.82
N SER A 86 12.62 3.70 31.21
CA SER A 86 13.81 2.85 31.08
C SER A 86 14.45 2.49 32.43
N LYS A 87 14.39 3.40 33.42
CA LYS A 87 14.86 3.14 34.79
C LYS A 87 13.89 2.20 35.51
N LEU A 88 12.59 2.44 35.38
CA LEU A 88 11.54 1.64 36.02
C LEU A 88 11.47 0.20 35.46
N LYS A 89 11.85 -0.01 34.20
CA LYS A 89 11.99 -1.36 33.61
C LYS A 89 12.96 -2.26 34.40
N LYS A 90 13.92 -1.67 35.14
CA LYS A 90 14.88 -2.44 35.97
C LYS A 90 14.30 -2.87 37.32
N THR A 91 13.20 -2.26 37.76
CA THR A 91 12.65 -2.44 39.12
C THR A 91 11.24 -3.04 39.13
N LEU A 92 10.46 -2.78 38.08
CA LEU A 92 9.09 -3.26 37.92
C LEU A 92 9.04 -4.55 37.10
N SER A 93 8.13 -5.44 37.49
CA SER A 93 7.76 -6.59 36.67
C SER A 93 7.09 -6.14 35.37
N PRO A 94 7.05 -6.98 34.31
CA PRO A 94 6.36 -6.63 33.06
C PRO A 94 4.89 -6.25 33.27
N LYS A 95 4.20 -6.90 34.22
CA LYS A 95 2.82 -6.58 34.59
C LYS A 95 2.70 -5.17 35.18
N GLU A 96 3.51 -4.86 36.18
CA GLU A 96 3.51 -3.54 36.83
C GLU A 96 3.87 -2.42 35.85
N LEU A 97 4.82 -2.69 34.96
CA LEU A 97 5.24 -1.74 33.93
C LEU A 97 4.11 -1.48 32.93
N LEU A 98 3.44 -2.52 32.44
CA LEU A 98 2.32 -2.37 31.49
C LEU A 98 1.08 -1.72 32.14
N LEU A 99 0.82 -1.99 33.43
CA LEU A 99 -0.20 -1.27 34.20
C LEU A 99 0.12 0.22 34.21
N LEU A 100 1.35 0.57 34.58
CA LEU A 100 1.81 1.96 34.64
C LEU A 100 1.74 2.65 33.27
N ASP A 101 2.22 1.99 32.21
CA ASP A 101 2.13 2.48 30.82
C ASP A 101 0.67 2.79 30.44
N THR A 102 -0.26 1.89 30.77
CA THR A 102 -1.68 2.03 30.47
C THR A 102 -2.31 3.19 31.26
N PHE A 103 -1.97 3.36 32.54
CA PHE A 103 -2.46 4.47 33.35
C PHE A 103 -2.01 5.82 32.82
N ILE A 104 -0.73 5.96 32.51
CA ILE A 104 -0.17 7.22 32.03
C ILE A 104 -0.78 7.59 30.69
N TYR A 105 -0.95 6.62 29.79
CA TYR A 105 -1.66 6.87 28.55
C TYR A 105 -3.10 7.33 28.78
N LEU A 106 -3.84 6.60 29.61
CA LEU A 106 -5.24 6.88 29.91
C LEU A 106 -5.43 8.27 30.55
N GLN A 107 -4.62 8.62 31.56
CA GLN A 107 -4.64 9.94 32.20
C GLN A 107 -4.22 11.07 31.23
N SER A 108 -3.41 10.77 30.21
CA SER A 108 -3.00 11.75 29.21
C SER A 108 -4.11 12.12 28.20
N ILE A 109 -5.14 11.26 28.09
CA ILE A 109 -6.25 11.43 27.14
C ILE A 109 -7.59 11.72 27.82
N TYR A 110 -7.78 11.27 29.07
CA TYR A 110 -9.04 11.40 29.79
C TYR A 110 -8.79 11.74 31.27
N LYS A 111 -9.49 12.77 31.75
CA LYS A 111 -9.39 13.24 33.13
C LYS A 111 -10.46 12.56 33.98
N PHE A 112 -10.04 11.93 35.07
CA PHE A 112 -10.95 11.39 36.09
C PHE A 112 -11.05 12.35 37.26
N GLU A 113 -12.26 12.56 37.77
CA GLU A 113 -12.51 13.51 38.86
C GLU A 113 -11.97 13.00 40.21
N ASP A 114 -12.11 11.69 40.47
CA ASP A 114 -11.81 11.07 41.77
C ASP A 114 -10.49 10.25 41.78
N VAL A 115 -9.69 10.32 40.72
CA VAL A 115 -8.45 9.54 40.60
C VAL A 115 -7.24 10.47 40.61
N LYS A 116 -6.31 10.22 41.53
CA LYS A 116 -5.06 10.99 41.62
C LYS A 116 -4.26 10.85 40.31
N GLU A 117 -3.87 11.96 39.71
CA GLU A 117 -2.92 11.97 38.60
C GLU A 117 -1.52 11.60 39.08
N ILE A 118 -0.81 10.78 38.30
CA ILE A 118 0.58 10.43 38.61
C ILE A 118 1.46 11.67 38.42
N SER A 119 2.20 12.05 39.46
CA SER A 119 3.15 13.16 39.41
C SER A 119 4.57 12.68 39.07
N GLU A 120 5.47 13.62 38.78
CA GLU A 120 6.88 13.29 38.53
C GLU A 120 7.59 12.69 39.75
N GLU A 121 7.16 13.10 40.95
CA GLU A 121 7.69 12.59 42.21
C GLU A 121 7.33 11.12 42.41
N ASP A 122 6.14 10.71 41.96
CA ASP A 122 5.68 9.32 42.05
C ASP A 122 6.63 8.39 41.27
N PHE A 123 7.22 8.81 40.14
CA PHE A 123 8.16 7.98 39.35
C PHE A 123 9.51 7.73 40.02
N ILE A 124 9.92 8.59 40.96
CA ILE A 124 11.18 8.46 41.70
C ILE A 124 10.92 7.81 43.08
N ASN A 125 9.64 7.66 43.46
CA ASN A 125 9.24 7.11 44.74
C ASN A 125 9.65 5.62 44.87
N PRO A 126 10.37 5.24 45.94
CA PRO A 126 10.69 3.84 46.22
C PRO A 126 9.46 2.91 46.29
N ASN A 127 8.30 3.45 46.66
CA ASN A 127 7.04 2.73 46.80
C ASN A 127 6.14 2.81 45.54
N ILE A 128 6.71 3.11 44.35
CA ILE A 128 5.97 3.18 43.09
C ILE A 128 5.08 1.95 42.82
N LYS A 129 5.48 0.76 43.29
CA LYS A 129 4.67 -0.46 43.18
C LYS A 129 3.33 -0.34 43.91
N GLU A 130 3.35 0.19 45.13
CA GLU A 130 2.14 0.41 45.93
C GLU A 130 1.23 1.45 45.28
N ILE A 131 1.82 2.51 44.71
CA ILE A 131 1.10 3.53 43.95
C ILE A 131 0.37 2.90 42.75
N ILE A 132 1.06 2.07 41.96
CA ILE A 132 0.47 1.35 40.81
C ILE A 132 -0.69 0.47 41.26
N VAL A 133 -0.53 -0.30 42.35
CA VAL A 133 -1.59 -1.18 42.87
C VAL A 133 -2.80 -0.38 43.36
N ASN A 134 -2.59 0.75 44.02
CA ASN A 134 -3.68 1.60 44.51
C ASN A 134 -4.44 2.26 43.35
N LEU A 135 -3.74 2.78 42.35
CA LEU A 135 -4.36 3.32 41.13
C LEU A 135 -5.12 2.24 40.36
N TYR A 136 -4.56 1.02 40.28
CA TYR A 136 -5.25 -0.11 39.69
C TYR A 136 -6.55 -0.42 40.42
N LYS A 137 -6.54 -0.52 41.75
CA LYS A 137 -7.77 -0.75 42.52
C LYS A 137 -8.82 0.34 42.30
N GLN A 138 -8.42 1.60 42.21
CA GLN A 138 -9.32 2.72 41.92
C GLN A 138 -9.95 2.58 40.53
N LEU A 139 -9.14 2.39 39.49
CA LEU A 139 -9.61 2.37 38.10
C LEU A 139 -10.21 1.04 37.65
N PHE A 140 -10.00 -0.04 38.41
CA PHE A 140 -10.64 -1.34 38.14
C PHE A 140 -12.16 -1.29 38.32
N ASP A 141 -12.67 -0.30 39.05
CA ASP A 141 -14.10 -0.07 39.24
C ASP A 141 -14.83 0.08 37.89
N ASN A 142 -15.97 -0.61 37.75
CA ASN A 142 -16.85 -0.50 36.60
C ASN A 142 -17.49 0.89 36.47
N LYS A 143 -17.52 1.70 37.54
CA LYS A 143 -18.01 3.09 37.53
C LYS A 143 -17.43 3.90 36.36
N TYR A 144 -16.11 3.89 36.19
CA TYR A 144 -15.44 4.67 35.13
C TYR A 144 -15.75 4.17 33.72
N LEU A 145 -15.87 2.84 33.55
CA LEU A 145 -16.25 2.26 32.28
C LEU A 145 -17.69 2.64 31.89
N ASN A 146 -18.59 2.66 32.87
CA ASN A 146 -19.98 3.06 32.67
C ASN A 146 -20.10 4.57 32.38
N GLN A 147 -19.36 5.41 33.14
CA GLN A 147 -19.28 6.85 32.90
C GLN A 147 -18.86 7.17 31.45
N ILE A 148 -17.81 6.51 30.95
CA ILE A 148 -17.33 6.72 29.57
C ILE A 148 -18.38 6.26 28.55
N LYS A 149 -19.08 5.14 28.78
CA LYS A 149 -20.16 4.66 27.90
C LYS A 149 -21.32 5.65 27.84
N GLU A 150 -21.77 6.16 28.98
CA GLU A 150 -22.84 7.15 29.03
C GLU A 150 -22.44 8.45 28.30
N GLU A 151 -21.19 8.90 28.47
CA GLU A 151 -20.68 10.06 27.72
C GLU A 151 -20.61 9.81 26.21
N GLU A 152 -20.25 8.59 25.80
CA GLU A 152 -20.19 8.16 24.40
C GLU A 152 -21.60 8.21 23.77
N GLU A 153 -22.60 7.62 24.43
CA GLU A 153 -24.00 7.59 23.98
C GLU A 153 -24.63 8.99 23.91
N LYS A 154 -24.40 9.84 24.93
CA LYS A 154 -24.87 11.23 24.94
C LYS A 154 -24.29 12.07 23.79
N LYS A 155 -23.05 11.81 23.37
CA LYS A 155 -22.39 12.55 22.29
C LYS A 155 -22.75 12.01 20.90
N ALA A 156 -22.96 10.70 20.77
CA ALA A 156 -23.40 10.07 19.52
C ALA A 156 -24.79 10.57 19.09
N THR A 157 -25.69 10.81 20.05
CA THR A 157 -27.04 11.34 19.81
C THR A 157 -27.07 12.83 19.45
N GLN A 158 -26.04 13.60 19.81
CA GLN A 158 -25.99 15.05 19.62
C GLN A 158 -25.31 15.50 18.31
N THR A 159 -24.57 14.62 17.62
CA THR A 159 -23.77 15.03 16.45
C THR A 159 -23.74 13.99 15.33
N ASN A 160 -24.29 14.33 14.16
CA ASN A 160 -24.15 13.59 12.89
C ASN A 160 -22.74 13.67 12.26
N ARG A 161 -21.71 14.02 13.04
CA ARG A 161 -20.31 14.13 12.58
C ARG A 161 -19.38 13.43 13.56
N TYR A 162 -18.49 12.62 13.01
CA TYR A 162 -17.38 11.97 13.70
C TYR A 162 -16.52 13.06 14.38
N ASN A 163 -16.57 13.14 15.71
CA ASN A 163 -15.93 14.19 16.51
C ASN A 163 -14.71 13.64 17.25
N GLU A 164 -13.62 14.41 17.28
CA GLU A 164 -12.37 14.11 18.01
C GLU A 164 -12.62 13.68 19.48
N LYS A 165 -13.63 14.25 20.13
CA LYS A 165 -14.05 13.89 21.50
C LYS A 165 -14.57 12.44 21.61
N VAL A 166 -15.24 11.91 20.60
CA VAL A 166 -15.73 10.51 20.60
C VAL A 166 -14.56 9.55 20.46
N GLU A 167 -13.57 9.89 19.64
CA GLU A 167 -12.35 9.08 19.47
C GLU A 167 -11.56 8.95 20.79
N ILE A 168 -11.49 10.03 21.58
CA ILE A 168 -10.89 10.00 22.92
C ILE A 168 -11.63 9.04 23.85
N LEU A 169 -12.98 9.05 23.86
CA LEU A 169 -13.78 8.15 24.70
C LEU A 169 -13.60 6.67 24.31
N ILE A 170 -13.61 6.38 23.01
CA ILE A 170 -13.33 5.04 22.49
C ILE A 170 -11.94 4.56 22.96
N GLU A 171 -10.97 5.45 22.95
CA GLU A 171 -9.59 5.15 23.32
C GLU A 171 -9.40 4.95 24.84
N ALA A 172 -10.11 5.75 25.65
CA ALA A 172 -10.18 5.56 27.09
C ALA A 172 -10.82 4.21 27.46
N LYS A 173 -11.91 3.85 26.78
CA LYS A 173 -12.60 2.55 26.94
C LYS A 173 -11.69 1.36 26.62
N LYS A 174 -10.90 1.43 25.54
CA LYS A 174 -9.90 0.40 25.20
C LYS A 174 -8.84 0.26 26.28
N SER A 175 -8.33 1.38 26.78
CA SER A 175 -7.32 1.40 27.85
C SER A 175 -7.85 0.79 29.15
N LEU A 176 -9.09 1.11 29.56
CA LEU A 176 -9.74 0.48 30.71
C LEU A 176 -9.96 -1.03 30.51
N ASN A 177 -10.38 -1.45 29.32
CA ASN A 177 -10.55 -2.86 29.00
C ASN A 177 -9.21 -3.63 29.06
N LEU A 178 -8.12 -3.00 28.59
CA LEU A 178 -6.77 -3.56 28.71
C LEU A 178 -6.37 -3.73 30.18
N LEU A 179 -6.62 -2.75 31.06
CA LEU A 179 -6.32 -2.87 32.49
C LEU A 179 -7.02 -4.09 33.12
N LYS A 180 -8.28 -4.33 32.77
CA LYS A 180 -9.06 -5.47 33.27
C LYS A 180 -8.57 -6.81 32.75
N LYS A 181 -7.99 -6.84 31.55
CA LYS A 181 -7.54 -8.05 30.84
C LYS A 181 -6.03 -8.12 30.69
N ILE A 182 -5.30 -7.46 31.57
CA ILE A 182 -3.85 -7.37 31.44
C ILE A 182 -3.20 -8.76 31.57
N ASP A 183 -3.68 -9.57 32.52
CA ASP A 183 -3.18 -10.93 32.73
C ASP A 183 -3.45 -11.82 31.51
N ASP A 184 -4.59 -11.64 30.82
CA ASP A 184 -4.89 -12.35 29.57
C ASP A 184 -3.90 -11.99 28.47
N LEU A 185 -3.54 -10.70 28.35
CA LEU A 185 -2.54 -10.25 27.38
C LEU A 185 -1.16 -10.83 27.74
N LEU A 186 -0.74 -10.72 29.00
CA LEU A 186 0.55 -11.26 29.44
C LEU A 186 0.63 -12.78 29.28
N TYR A 187 -0.48 -13.49 29.47
CA TYR A 187 -0.57 -14.91 29.20
C TYR A 187 -0.34 -15.25 27.72
N LEU A 188 -0.67 -14.37 26.78
CA LEU A 188 -0.41 -14.59 25.35
C LEU A 188 1.01 -14.23 24.92
N LEU A 189 1.65 -13.32 25.64
CA LEU A 189 2.97 -12.80 25.26
C LEU A 189 4.08 -13.83 25.47
N ASN A 190 4.90 -13.99 24.45
CA ASN A 190 6.24 -14.53 24.58
C ASN A 190 7.18 -13.36 24.90
N TYR A 191 7.77 -13.37 26.10
CA TYR A 191 8.76 -12.37 26.48
C TYR A 191 10.07 -12.63 25.75
N THR A 192 10.58 -11.61 25.07
CA THR A 192 11.97 -11.57 24.60
C THR A 192 12.73 -10.52 25.41
N TYR A 193 14.04 -10.70 25.57
CA TYR A 193 14.91 -9.86 26.43
C TYR A 193 14.88 -8.35 26.03
N ASP A 194 14.42 -8.00 24.83
CA ASP A 194 14.67 -6.69 24.17
C ASP A 194 13.42 -5.91 23.69
N GLU A 195 12.33 -5.86 24.46
CA GLU A 195 11.17 -4.95 24.23
C GLU A 195 10.21 -5.28 23.08
N LEU A 196 10.45 -6.34 22.30
CA LEU A 196 9.46 -6.86 21.35
C LEU A 196 8.63 -7.96 22.01
N CYS A 197 7.45 -7.59 22.49
CA CYS A 197 6.45 -8.55 22.97
C CYS A 197 5.84 -9.22 21.74
N SER A 198 5.98 -10.54 21.60
CA SER A 198 5.43 -11.27 20.44
C SER A 198 4.34 -12.26 20.86
N ILE A 199 3.32 -12.41 20.02
CA ILE A 199 2.29 -13.43 20.15
C ILE A 199 2.40 -14.33 18.94
N SER A 200 2.64 -15.62 19.16
CA SER A 200 2.51 -16.61 18.08
C SER A 200 1.06 -16.71 17.62
N ILE A 201 0.82 -16.69 16.31
CA ILE A 201 -0.54 -16.84 15.77
C ILE A 201 -1.15 -18.18 16.17
N ASN A 202 -0.36 -19.25 16.27
CA ASN A 202 -0.86 -20.56 16.72
C ASN A 202 -1.35 -20.49 18.17
N ARG A 203 -0.64 -19.78 19.05
CA ARG A 203 -1.07 -19.55 20.43
C ARG A 203 -2.37 -18.74 20.48
N LEU A 204 -2.51 -17.75 19.60
CA LEU A 204 -3.73 -16.95 19.51
C LEU A 204 -4.91 -17.76 18.95
N LYS A 205 -4.66 -18.69 18.01
CA LYS A 205 -5.65 -19.68 17.54
C LYS A 205 -6.15 -20.53 18.71
N GLU A 206 -5.27 -21.16 19.47
CA GLU A 206 -5.68 -21.98 20.63
C GLU A 206 -6.48 -21.18 21.67
N ASN A 207 -6.33 -19.86 21.70
CA ASN A 207 -6.95 -18.96 22.66
C ASN A 207 -7.89 -17.93 22.01
N HIS A 208 -8.77 -18.37 21.10
CA HIS A 208 -9.69 -17.50 20.34
C HIS A 208 -10.46 -16.47 21.18
N LYS A 209 -10.75 -16.75 22.46
CA LYS A 209 -11.43 -15.82 23.39
C LYS A 209 -10.70 -14.47 23.57
N TYR A 210 -9.40 -14.40 23.29
CA TYR A 210 -8.58 -13.19 23.44
C TYR A 210 -8.41 -12.38 22.16
N ILE A 211 -8.95 -12.84 21.02
CA ILE A 211 -8.85 -12.12 19.73
C ILE A 211 -9.40 -10.70 19.84
N GLU A 212 -10.55 -10.54 20.50
CA GLU A 212 -11.20 -9.25 20.65
C GLU A 212 -10.40 -8.28 21.54
N LEU A 213 -9.59 -8.82 22.46
CA LEU A 213 -8.63 -8.01 23.22
C LEU A 213 -7.54 -7.47 22.30
N ILE A 214 -6.91 -8.33 21.49
CA ILE A 214 -5.84 -7.93 20.56
C ILE A 214 -6.35 -6.93 19.51
N LYS A 215 -7.54 -7.17 18.93
CA LYS A 215 -8.17 -6.26 17.96
C LYS A 215 -8.46 -4.87 18.53
N ASN A 216 -8.61 -4.74 19.85
CA ASN A 216 -9.00 -3.51 20.53
C ASN A 216 -7.96 -2.97 21.49
N LEU A 217 -6.68 -3.29 21.27
CA LEU A 217 -5.61 -2.66 22.02
C LEU A 217 -5.62 -1.12 21.83
N PRO A 218 -5.28 -0.39 22.89
CA PRO A 218 -5.18 1.07 22.84
C PRO A 218 -4.01 1.52 21.95
N LYS A 219 -4.10 2.71 21.35
CA LYS A 219 -3.18 3.30 20.36
C LYS A 219 -1.74 3.47 20.84
N PHE A 220 -1.51 3.44 22.15
CA PHE A 220 -0.15 3.45 22.70
C PHE A 220 0.59 2.14 22.49
N LEU A 221 -0.14 1.07 22.21
CA LEU A 221 0.38 -0.18 21.72
C LEU A 221 0.17 -0.22 20.20
N GLU A 222 1.27 -0.34 19.48
CA GLU A 222 1.30 -0.57 18.05
C GLU A 222 1.41 -2.07 17.78
N LEU A 223 0.62 -2.52 16.81
CA LEU A 223 0.61 -3.90 16.34
C LEU A 223 1.30 -3.97 15.00
N ASP A 224 2.17 -4.96 14.84
CA ASP A 224 2.67 -5.36 13.55
C ASP A 224 2.68 -6.88 13.41
N PHE A 225 2.82 -7.37 12.19
CA PHE A 225 2.86 -8.80 11.91
C PHE A 225 4.19 -9.18 11.29
N TYR A 226 4.70 -10.37 11.60
CA TYR A 226 5.91 -10.87 10.97
C TYR A 226 5.86 -12.38 10.76
N SER A 227 6.63 -12.87 9.77
CA SER A 227 6.63 -14.28 9.36
C SER A 227 7.72 -15.09 10.09
N SER A 228 8.99 -14.91 9.73
CA SER A 228 10.14 -15.70 10.20
C SER A 228 11.25 -14.79 10.75
N GLY A 229 10.84 -13.72 11.43
CA GLY A 229 11.73 -12.82 12.20
C GLY A 229 12.32 -11.64 11.43
N VAL A 230 12.13 -11.56 10.11
CA VAL A 230 12.74 -10.50 9.27
C VAL A 230 11.71 -9.72 8.46
N ASP A 231 10.68 -10.37 7.92
CA ASP A 231 9.66 -9.65 7.13
C ASP A 231 8.56 -9.12 8.04
N TYR A 232 8.44 -7.80 8.16
CA TYR A 232 7.33 -7.14 8.84
C TYR A 232 6.26 -6.67 7.85
N TYR A 233 4.99 -6.73 8.25
CA TYR A 233 3.90 -6.18 7.43
C TYR A 233 4.10 -4.69 7.15
N SER A 234 4.60 -3.91 8.12
CA SER A 234 4.89 -2.49 7.94
C SER A 234 5.94 -2.23 6.85
N GLU A 235 6.90 -3.14 6.64
CA GLU A 235 7.99 -3.04 5.67
C GLU A 235 7.59 -3.46 4.25
N LEU A 236 6.43 -4.10 4.09
CA LEU A 236 5.92 -4.46 2.76
C LEU A 236 5.68 -3.24 1.88
N SER A 237 5.99 -3.39 0.60
CA SER A 237 5.68 -2.40 -0.43
C SER A 237 4.17 -2.18 -0.55
N THR A 238 3.77 -1.04 -1.10
CA THR A 238 2.35 -0.71 -1.33
C THR A 238 1.65 -1.73 -2.22
N GLY A 239 2.36 -2.27 -3.23
CA GLY A 239 1.85 -3.34 -4.10
C GLY A 239 1.65 -4.66 -3.35
N GLU A 240 2.57 -5.05 -2.47
CA GLU A 240 2.42 -6.23 -1.61
C GLU A 240 1.24 -6.10 -0.67
N LYS A 241 1.12 -4.96 0.01
CA LYS A 241 -0.02 -4.66 0.90
C LYS A 241 -1.33 -4.74 0.14
N SER A 242 -1.42 -4.13 -1.04
CA SER A 242 -2.62 -4.16 -1.89
C SER A 242 -2.99 -5.59 -2.31
N LEU A 243 -2.00 -6.41 -2.70
CA LEU A 243 -2.25 -7.80 -3.07
C LEU A 243 -2.72 -8.65 -1.88
N LEU A 244 -2.15 -8.43 -0.68
CA LEU A 244 -2.62 -9.06 0.55
C LEU A 244 -4.07 -8.65 0.85
N GLU A 245 -4.40 -7.36 0.75
CA GLU A 245 -5.75 -6.85 0.97
C GLU A 245 -6.79 -7.53 0.06
N ILE A 246 -6.49 -7.66 -1.24
CA ILE A 246 -7.34 -8.34 -2.23
C ILE A 246 -7.50 -9.81 -1.84
N THR A 247 -6.38 -10.50 -1.63
CA THR A 247 -6.32 -11.93 -1.27
C THR A 247 -7.18 -12.22 -0.04
N TYR A 248 -6.96 -11.46 1.04
CA TYR A 248 -7.68 -11.63 2.29
C TYR A 248 -9.16 -11.28 2.18
N SER A 249 -9.52 -10.31 1.34
CA SER A 249 -10.93 -9.98 1.12
C SER A 249 -11.67 -11.10 0.38
N ILE A 250 -11.03 -11.70 -0.62
CA ILE A 250 -11.59 -12.84 -1.36
C ILE A 250 -11.77 -14.06 -0.44
N ILE A 251 -10.74 -14.38 0.36
CA ILE A 251 -10.77 -15.45 1.35
C ILE A 251 -11.93 -15.28 2.33
N ASP A 252 -12.10 -14.08 2.86
CA ASP A 252 -13.15 -13.75 3.82
C ASP A 252 -14.56 -13.96 3.23
N ILE A 253 -14.78 -13.48 1.99
CA ILE A 253 -16.04 -13.69 1.27
C ILE A 253 -16.32 -15.18 1.05
N ILE A 254 -15.30 -15.94 0.67
CA ILE A 254 -15.42 -17.38 0.46
C ILE A 254 -15.76 -18.09 1.78
N ASN A 255 -15.04 -17.79 2.87
CA ASN A 255 -15.27 -18.37 4.19
C ASN A 255 -16.67 -18.10 4.71
N LEU A 256 -17.17 -16.88 4.58
CA LEU A 256 -18.55 -16.53 4.97
C LEU A 256 -19.57 -17.39 4.22
N ARG A 257 -19.36 -17.59 2.92
CA ARG A 257 -20.24 -18.40 2.06
C ARG A 257 -20.19 -19.89 2.38
N GLU A 258 -18.99 -20.41 2.66
CA GLU A 258 -18.78 -21.82 3.01
C GLU A 258 -19.35 -22.15 4.40
N LYS A 259 -19.07 -21.31 5.41
CA LYS A 259 -19.51 -21.52 6.80
C LYS A 259 -21.04 -21.55 6.94
N ASP A 260 -21.72 -20.65 6.22
CA ASP A 260 -23.17 -20.55 6.27
C ASP A 260 -23.86 -21.53 5.30
N GLY A 261 -23.09 -22.37 4.58
CA GLY A 261 -23.61 -23.36 3.62
C GLY A 261 -24.40 -22.74 2.48
N LEU A 262 -24.18 -21.46 2.17
CA LEU A 262 -25.07 -20.65 1.34
C LEU A 262 -25.02 -21.01 -0.15
N SER A 263 -23.86 -21.37 -0.67
CA SER A 263 -23.69 -21.73 -2.08
C SER A 263 -22.39 -22.50 -2.33
N ARG A 264 -22.43 -23.49 -3.24
CA ARG A 264 -21.24 -24.16 -3.79
C ARG A 264 -20.62 -23.41 -4.98
N ASN A 265 -21.26 -22.36 -5.47
CA ASN A 265 -20.80 -21.56 -6.60
C ASN A 265 -20.71 -20.07 -6.20
N ILE A 266 -19.59 -19.41 -6.47
CA ILE A 266 -19.38 -17.99 -6.18
C ILE A 266 -18.86 -17.29 -7.44
N PHE A 267 -19.48 -16.16 -7.77
CA PHE A 267 -18.95 -15.21 -8.74
C PHE A 267 -18.25 -14.07 -8.00
N ILE A 268 -17.01 -13.77 -8.39
CA ILE A 268 -16.22 -12.67 -7.84
C ILE A 268 -15.90 -11.72 -8.98
N LEU A 269 -16.44 -10.50 -8.87
CA LEU A 269 -16.22 -9.42 -9.82
C LEU A 269 -15.08 -8.54 -9.29
N LEU A 270 -14.05 -8.34 -10.11
CA LEU A 270 -12.85 -7.61 -9.75
C LEU A 270 -12.64 -6.50 -10.78
N ASP A 271 -12.75 -5.25 -10.34
CA ASP A 271 -12.65 -4.08 -11.21
C ASP A 271 -11.26 -3.43 -11.08
N GLU A 272 -10.42 -3.58 -12.11
CA GLU A 272 -9.06 -3.01 -12.21
C GLU A 272 -8.20 -3.11 -10.92
N ILE A 273 -8.29 -4.25 -10.25
CA ILE A 273 -7.66 -4.48 -8.94
C ILE A 273 -6.12 -4.42 -9.00
N GLU A 274 -5.55 -4.48 -10.20
CA GLU A 274 -4.13 -4.44 -10.46
C GLU A 274 -3.54 -3.02 -10.57
N ASN A 275 -4.37 -1.97 -10.62
CA ASN A 275 -3.92 -0.58 -10.80
C ASN A 275 -2.87 -0.13 -9.77
N ASN A 276 -2.95 -0.63 -8.54
CA ASN A 276 -2.00 -0.30 -7.46
C ASN A 276 -0.85 -1.32 -7.34
N LEU A 277 -0.81 -2.32 -8.21
CA LEU A 277 0.21 -3.36 -8.22
C LEU A 277 1.34 -2.98 -9.16
N ASN A 278 2.59 -3.17 -8.70
CA ASN A 278 3.73 -3.08 -9.60
C ASN A 278 3.67 -4.20 -10.66
N PRO A 279 4.36 -4.07 -11.80
CA PRO A 279 4.30 -5.07 -12.88
C PRO A 279 4.61 -6.51 -12.44
N ASN A 280 5.55 -6.68 -11.50
CA ASN A 280 5.88 -8.01 -10.98
C ASN A 280 4.72 -8.65 -10.22
N TRP A 281 3.89 -7.87 -9.54
CA TRP A 281 2.68 -8.35 -8.88
C TRP A 281 1.52 -8.55 -9.85
N GLN A 282 1.38 -7.70 -10.88
CA GLN A 282 0.37 -7.92 -11.94
C GLN A 282 0.57 -9.28 -12.61
N LYS A 283 1.82 -9.63 -12.93
CA LYS A 283 2.20 -10.96 -13.46
C LYS A 283 1.90 -12.14 -12.54
N LYS A 284 1.74 -11.90 -11.24
CA LYS A 284 1.45 -12.98 -10.27
C LYS A 284 -0.04 -13.08 -9.98
N LEU A 285 -0.82 -12.03 -10.24
CA LEU A 285 -2.19 -11.89 -9.74
C LEU A 285 -3.08 -13.10 -10.08
N LEU A 286 -3.09 -13.58 -11.33
CA LEU A 286 -3.93 -14.72 -11.69
C LEU A 286 -3.48 -16.02 -11.02
N SER A 287 -2.18 -16.28 -10.93
CA SER A 287 -1.68 -17.45 -10.17
C SER A 287 -2.13 -17.39 -8.71
N VAL A 288 -2.19 -16.20 -8.11
CA VAL A 288 -2.62 -16.00 -6.72
C VAL A 288 -4.10 -16.32 -6.57
N LEU A 289 -4.93 -15.76 -7.44
CA LEU A 289 -6.38 -16.00 -7.43
C LEU A 289 -6.71 -17.49 -7.62
N ILE A 290 -5.98 -18.16 -8.53
CA ILE A 290 -6.12 -19.59 -8.79
C ILE A 290 -5.67 -20.43 -7.58
N ASP A 291 -4.52 -20.08 -6.98
CA ASP A 291 -4.00 -20.76 -5.77
C ASP A 291 -5.03 -20.65 -4.62
N ILE A 292 -5.64 -19.48 -4.43
CA ILE A 292 -6.70 -19.25 -3.43
C ILE A 292 -7.93 -20.09 -3.76
N SER A 293 -8.43 -20.05 -5.00
CA SER A 293 -9.64 -20.78 -5.35
C SER A 293 -9.47 -22.30 -5.22
N SER A 294 -8.30 -22.81 -5.56
CA SER A 294 -7.99 -24.25 -5.50
C SER A 294 -7.94 -24.80 -4.08
N ALA A 295 -7.80 -23.93 -3.08
CA ALA A 295 -7.78 -24.31 -1.67
C ALA A 295 -9.19 -24.56 -1.09
N TYR A 296 -10.25 -24.28 -1.84
CA TYR A 296 -11.64 -24.48 -1.43
C TYR A 296 -12.35 -25.52 -2.30
N SER A 297 -13.31 -26.23 -1.71
CA SER A 297 -14.14 -27.21 -2.41
C SER A 297 -15.43 -26.60 -2.98
N ILE A 298 -15.36 -25.32 -3.36
CA ILE A 298 -16.46 -24.59 -4.00
C ILE A 298 -16.01 -24.09 -5.38
N ASN A 299 -16.94 -23.99 -6.31
CA ASN A 299 -16.67 -23.47 -7.64
C ASN A 299 -16.61 -21.94 -7.57
N ILE A 300 -15.46 -21.37 -7.91
CA ILE A 300 -15.23 -19.93 -7.92
C ILE A 300 -15.00 -19.49 -9.36
N HIS A 301 -15.77 -18.50 -9.80
CA HIS A 301 -15.61 -17.87 -11.11
C HIS A 301 -15.19 -16.42 -10.90
N PHE A 302 -14.02 -16.06 -11.42
CA PHE A 302 -13.53 -14.67 -11.41
C PHE A 302 -13.89 -13.97 -12.72
N ILE A 303 -14.47 -12.79 -12.64
CA ILE A 303 -14.67 -11.88 -13.77
C ILE A 303 -13.85 -10.63 -13.47
N ILE A 304 -12.88 -10.34 -14.33
CA ILE A 304 -11.90 -9.28 -14.11
C ILE A 304 -12.00 -8.29 -15.26
N THR A 305 -12.13 -7.00 -14.94
CA THR A 305 -11.86 -5.91 -15.88
C THR A 305 -10.42 -5.47 -15.67
N THR A 306 -9.71 -5.16 -16.75
CA THR A 306 -8.27 -4.85 -16.65
C THR A 306 -7.79 -4.00 -17.82
N HIS A 307 -6.84 -3.11 -17.53
CA HIS A 307 -6.01 -2.42 -18.51
C HIS A 307 -4.58 -2.99 -18.59
N SER A 308 -4.34 -4.13 -17.95
CA SER A 308 -3.01 -4.73 -17.83
C SER A 308 -2.74 -5.78 -18.92
N PRO A 309 -1.71 -5.58 -19.75
CA PRO A 309 -1.26 -6.62 -20.69
C PRO A 309 -0.71 -7.86 -19.98
N PHE A 310 -0.29 -7.75 -18.71
CA PHE A 310 0.20 -8.90 -17.95
C PHE A 310 -0.92 -9.88 -17.62
N ILE A 311 -2.08 -9.37 -17.18
CA ILE A 311 -3.26 -10.21 -16.94
C ILE A 311 -3.74 -10.82 -18.25
N LEU A 312 -3.76 -10.02 -19.33
CA LEU A 312 -4.14 -10.52 -20.65
C LEU A 312 -3.20 -11.65 -21.14
N SER A 313 -1.90 -11.55 -20.85
CA SER A 313 -0.91 -12.56 -21.25
C SER A 313 -1.07 -13.90 -20.55
N ASP A 314 -1.74 -13.94 -19.40
CA ASP A 314 -1.95 -15.15 -18.60
C ASP A 314 -3.24 -15.89 -18.98
N LEU A 315 -4.04 -15.34 -19.92
CA LEU A 315 -5.32 -15.90 -20.33
C LEU A 315 -5.33 -16.28 -21.81
N PRO A 316 -5.95 -17.41 -22.19
CA PRO A 316 -6.24 -17.71 -23.58
C PRO A 316 -7.33 -16.76 -24.10
N LYS A 317 -7.33 -16.46 -25.41
CA LYS A 317 -8.18 -15.40 -25.99
C LYS A 317 -9.67 -15.68 -25.84
N GLU A 318 -10.03 -16.96 -25.76
CA GLU A 318 -11.39 -17.44 -25.60
C GLU A 318 -11.99 -17.06 -24.23
N ASN A 319 -11.13 -16.80 -23.25
CA ASN A 319 -11.52 -16.34 -21.91
C ASN A 319 -11.51 -14.81 -21.78
N VAL A 320 -11.37 -14.08 -22.89
CA VAL A 320 -11.22 -12.63 -22.90
C VAL A 320 -12.30 -11.98 -23.76
N ILE A 321 -12.92 -10.94 -23.20
CA ILE A 321 -13.88 -10.08 -23.92
C ILE A 321 -13.23 -8.72 -24.11
N PHE A 322 -12.89 -8.37 -25.36
CA PHE A 322 -12.40 -7.03 -25.69
C PHE A 322 -13.57 -6.08 -25.93
N LEU A 323 -13.50 -4.88 -25.36
CA LEU A 323 -14.54 -3.88 -25.47
C LEU A 323 -13.98 -2.60 -26.12
N GLU A 324 -14.65 -2.13 -27.16
CA GLU A 324 -14.40 -0.82 -27.78
C GLU A 324 -15.73 -0.06 -27.85
N LYS A 325 -15.80 1.12 -27.23
CA LYS A 325 -17.01 1.98 -27.19
C LYS A 325 -18.27 1.22 -26.75
N GLY A 326 -18.13 0.37 -25.73
CA GLY A 326 -19.22 -0.43 -25.16
C GLY A 326 -19.68 -1.61 -26.02
N LYS A 327 -18.96 -1.95 -27.09
CA LYS A 327 -19.25 -3.11 -27.94
C LYS A 327 -18.10 -4.11 -27.90
N GLN A 328 -18.45 -5.40 -27.96
CA GLN A 328 -17.45 -6.46 -28.08
C GLN A 328 -16.76 -6.38 -29.45
N VAL A 329 -15.44 -6.50 -29.44
CA VAL A 329 -14.59 -6.53 -30.63
C VAL A 329 -13.61 -7.70 -30.57
N TYR A 330 -12.97 -8.00 -31.68
CA TYR A 330 -11.98 -9.07 -31.82
C TYR A 330 -10.72 -8.49 -32.46
N PRO A 331 -9.81 -7.89 -31.68
CA PRO A 331 -8.67 -7.14 -32.21
C PRO A 331 -7.50 -8.01 -32.70
N PHE A 332 -7.60 -9.32 -32.53
CA PHE A 332 -6.58 -10.29 -32.90
C PHE A 332 -7.02 -11.08 -34.14
N GLU A 333 -6.07 -11.37 -35.03
CA GLU A 333 -6.30 -12.28 -36.16
C GLU A 333 -6.52 -13.73 -35.67
N ASP A 334 -7.11 -14.59 -36.50
CA ASP A 334 -7.50 -15.96 -36.12
C ASP A 334 -6.33 -16.80 -35.57
N ASN A 335 -5.12 -16.58 -36.08
CA ASN A 335 -3.89 -17.27 -35.67
C ASN A 335 -3.19 -16.64 -34.46
N GLN A 336 -3.61 -15.44 -34.02
CA GLN A 336 -3.03 -14.76 -32.88
C GLN A 336 -3.65 -15.26 -31.57
N GLN A 337 -2.82 -15.34 -30.54
CA GLN A 337 -3.16 -15.84 -29.22
C GLN A 337 -2.66 -14.88 -28.15
N THR A 338 -3.36 -14.81 -27.02
CA THR A 338 -3.00 -13.93 -25.90
C THR A 338 -2.15 -14.65 -24.86
N PHE A 339 -2.37 -15.95 -24.65
CA PHE A 339 -1.66 -16.73 -23.64
C PHE A 339 -0.15 -16.82 -23.94
N GLY A 340 0.68 -16.34 -23.01
CA GLY A 340 2.13 -16.27 -23.14
C GLY A 340 2.64 -15.26 -24.17
N ALA A 341 1.78 -14.39 -24.72
CA ALA A 341 2.14 -13.47 -25.78
C ALA A 341 3.06 -12.33 -25.31
N ASN A 342 3.77 -11.73 -26.26
CA ASN A 342 4.61 -10.56 -25.98
C ASN A 342 3.75 -9.37 -25.55
N ILE A 343 4.12 -8.74 -24.43
CA ILE A 343 3.39 -7.61 -23.85
C ILE A 343 3.25 -6.42 -24.81
N HIS A 344 4.22 -6.18 -25.70
CA HIS A 344 4.14 -5.10 -26.68
C HIS A 344 3.06 -5.36 -27.73
N THR A 345 2.93 -6.60 -28.18
CA THR A 345 1.86 -7.05 -29.09
C THR A 345 0.49 -6.94 -28.42
N LEU A 346 0.40 -7.31 -27.14
CA LEU A 346 -0.83 -7.16 -26.37
C LEU A 346 -1.20 -5.69 -26.14
N LEU A 347 -0.22 -4.82 -25.90
CA LEU A 347 -0.44 -3.37 -25.78
C LEU A 347 -0.96 -2.74 -27.08
N SER A 348 -0.38 -3.10 -28.22
CA SER A 348 -0.80 -2.55 -29.51
C SER A 348 -2.19 -3.05 -29.92
N HIS A 349 -2.42 -4.38 -29.87
CA HIS A 349 -3.67 -4.99 -30.34
C HIS A 349 -4.77 -4.99 -29.28
N GLY A 350 -4.46 -5.47 -28.06
CA GLY A 350 -5.43 -5.65 -26.98
C GLY A 350 -5.93 -4.36 -26.35
N PHE A 351 -5.14 -3.27 -26.41
CA PHE A 351 -5.50 -1.95 -25.89
C PHE A 351 -5.61 -0.88 -26.98
N PHE A 352 -5.70 -1.30 -28.24
CA PHE A 352 -6.01 -0.44 -29.38
C PHE A 352 -5.05 0.73 -29.60
N MET A 353 -3.78 0.60 -29.17
CA MET A 353 -2.73 1.61 -29.36
C MET A 353 -2.16 1.56 -30.79
N LYS A 354 -2.98 1.94 -31.78
CA LYS A 354 -2.64 1.89 -33.21
C LYS A 354 -1.53 2.88 -33.61
N ASP A 355 -1.40 3.99 -32.87
CA ASP A 355 -0.45 5.07 -33.18
C ASP A 355 0.96 4.85 -32.58
N GLY A 356 1.23 3.65 -32.08
CA GLY A 356 2.50 3.23 -31.50
C GLY A 356 2.49 3.17 -29.97
N LEU A 357 3.59 2.67 -29.40
CA LEU A 357 3.77 2.51 -27.95
C LEU A 357 4.58 3.63 -27.32
N MET A 358 5.01 4.61 -28.12
CA MET A 358 5.83 5.73 -27.68
C MET A 358 4.93 6.82 -27.09
N GLY A 359 5.34 7.40 -25.96
CA GLY A 359 4.60 8.53 -25.38
C GLY A 359 4.61 9.76 -26.30
N GLU A 360 3.47 10.45 -26.37
CA GLU A 360 3.26 11.60 -27.26
C GLU A 360 4.29 12.72 -27.04
N PHE A 361 4.68 13.00 -25.78
CA PHE A 361 5.71 14.01 -25.52
C PHE A 361 7.07 13.65 -26.16
N ALA A 362 7.50 12.38 -26.06
CA ALA A 362 8.74 11.95 -26.67
C ALA A 362 8.64 11.98 -28.20
N LYS A 363 7.49 11.57 -28.75
CA LYS A 363 7.15 11.66 -30.17
C LYS A 363 7.28 13.09 -30.68
N ASP A 364 6.65 14.05 -30.02
CA ASP A 364 6.71 15.47 -30.39
C ASP A 364 8.14 16.01 -30.42
N LYS A 365 8.98 15.62 -29.45
CA LYS A 365 10.40 16.06 -29.41
C LYS A 365 11.22 15.43 -30.53
N ILE A 366 11.00 14.15 -30.81
CA ILE A 366 11.66 13.43 -31.91
C ILE A 366 11.22 14.02 -33.25
N ASP A 367 9.93 14.23 -33.46
CA ASP A 367 9.38 14.82 -34.68
C ASP A 367 9.90 16.24 -34.90
N LYS A 368 10.05 17.02 -33.82
CA LYS A 368 10.69 18.34 -33.87
C LYS A 368 12.17 18.26 -34.28
N ALA A 369 12.93 17.30 -33.74
CA ALA A 369 14.32 17.07 -34.14
C ALA A 369 14.42 16.62 -35.61
N ILE A 370 13.55 15.72 -36.07
CA ILE A 370 13.43 15.31 -37.48
C ILE A 370 13.16 16.53 -38.36
N LYS A 371 12.25 17.40 -37.94
CA LYS A 371 11.91 18.63 -38.68
C LYS A 371 13.13 19.55 -38.82
N TYR A 372 13.90 19.77 -37.76
CA TYR A 372 15.13 20.57 -37.82
C TYR A 372 16.19 19.94 -38.73
N LEU A 373 16.42 18.63 -38.60
CA LEU A 373 17.39 17.93 -39.44
C LEU A 373 17.02 17.93 -40.93
N ASN A 374 15.72 18.01 -41.25
CA ASN A 374 15.22 18.10 -42.63
C ASN A 374 15.17 19.53 -43.19
N GLN A 375 15.38 20.57 -42.38
CA GLN A 375 15.43 21.95 -42.88
C GLN A 375 16.65 22.16 -43.78
N LYS A 376 16.58 23.14 -44.70
CA LYS A 376 17.71 23.48 -45.59
C LYS A 376 18.91 24.03 -44.81
N ALA A 377 18.67 25.01 -43.94
CA ALA A 377 19.65 25.54 -43.01
C ALA A 377 19.20 25.23 -41.58
N ILE A 378 20.14 24.92 -40.71
CA ILE A 378 19.92 24.62 -39.29
C ILE A 378 20.75 25.59 -38.47
N SER A 379 20.15 26.24 -37.49
CA SER A 379 20.88 27.10 -36.56
C SER A 379 21.68 26.27 -35.56
N LYS A 380 22.69 26.90 -34.92
CA LYS A 380 23.48 26.25 -33.88
C LYS A 380 22.62 25.78 -32.69
N GLU A 381 21.61 26.56 -32.31
CA GLU A 381 20.68 26.19 -31.25
C GLU A 381 19.82 24.97 -31.62
N GLU A 382 19.41 24.86 -32.88
CA GLU A 382 18.63 23.71 -33.39
C GLU A 382 19.51 22.45 -33.50
N LEU A 383 20.79 22.61 -33.86
CA LEU A 383 21.79 21.53 -33.84
C LEU A 383 22.01 21.01 -32.42
N ASP A 384 22.29 21.91 -31.47
CA ASP A 384 22.48 21.57 -30.06
C ASP A 384 21.22 20.87 -29.50
N TYR A 385 20.02 21.32 -29.90
CA TYR A 385 18.77 20.65 -29.56
C TYR A 385 18.73 19.22 -30.11
N CYS A 386 19.07 19.01 -31.38
CA CYS A 386 19.07 17.69 -32.00
C CYS A 386 20.07 16.74 -31.31
N GLU A 387 21.29 17.20 -31.02
CA GLU A 387 22.30 16.42 -30.29
C GLU A 387 21.81 15.99 -28.91
N ASN A 388 21.22 16.92 -28.16
CA ASN A 388 20.65 16.65 -26.85
C ASN A 388 19.54 15.60 -26.93
N ILE A 389 18.59 15.75 -27.86
CA ILE A 389 17.50 14.78 -28.04
C ILE A 389 18.05 13.40 -28.44
N ILE A 390 18.97 13.34 -29.40
CA ILE A 390 19.58 12.07 -29.86
C ILE A 390 20.32 11.36 -28.71
N SER A 391 20.98 12.12 -27.82
CA SER A 391 21.72 11.55 -26.70
C SER A 391 20.82 10.75 -25.74
N ILE A 392 19.60 11.25 -25.49
CA ILE A 392 18.65 10.69 -24.52
C ILE A 392 17.66 9.66 -25.11
N ILE A 393 17.59 9.49 -26.44
CA ILE A 393 16.74 8.46 -27.05
C ILE A 393 17.24 7.07 -26.64
N GLY A 394 16.33 6.28 -26.06
CA GLY A 394 16.59 4.90 -25.65
C GLY A 394 16.38 3.87 -26.77
N GLU A 395 15.53 4.17 -27.76
CA GLU A 395 15.23 3.24 -28.86
C GLU A 395 16.37 3.21 -29.90
N PRO A 396 17.13 2.10 -30.02
CA PRO A 396 18.37 2.08 -30.80
C PRO A 396 18.16 2.38 -32.29
N ILE A 397 17.04 1.93 -32.86
CA ILE A 397 16.72 2.12 -34.28
C ILE A 397 16.51 3.60 -34.58
N ILE A 398 15.68 4.28 -33.79
CA ILE A 398 15.40 5.72 -33.93
C ILE A 398 16.68 6.52 -33.71
N LYS A 399 17.45 6.20 -32.65
CA LYS A 399 18.71 6.88 -32.35
C LYS A 399 19.69 6.80 -33.52
N ARG A 400 19.89 5.60 -34.08
CA ARG A 400 20.81 5.38 -35.20
C ARG A 400 20.40 6.16 -36.45
N GLU A 401 19.10 6.20 -36.77
CA GLU A 401 18.62 6.97 -37.91
C GLU A 401 18.82 8.49 -37.73
N LEU A 402 18.52 9.04 -36.57
CA LEU A 402 18.75 10.46 -36.31
C LEU A 402 20.23 10.82 -36.27
N GLN A 403 21.09 9.95 -35.75
CA GLN A 403 22.55 10.12 -35.81
C GLN A 403 23.04 10.15 -37.26
N ARG A 404 22.51 9.29 -38.12
CA ARG A 404 22.81 9.29 -39.56
C ARG A 404 22.37 10.61 -40.21
N MET A 405 21.16 11.08 -39.91
CA MET A 405 20.65 12.36 -40.42
C MET A 405 21.51 13.54 -39.97
N LEU A 406 21.88 13.59 -38.68
CA LEU A 406 22.75 14.62 -38.11
C LEU A 406 24.13 14.62 -38.78
N LYS A 407 24.75 13.44 -38.92
CA LYS A 407 26.06 13.30 -39.57
C LYS A 407 26.02 13.80 -41.01
N ASN A 408 25.02 13.38 -41.79
CA ASN A 408 24.86 13.84 -43.16
C ASN A 408 24.70 15.36 -43.23
N LYS A 409 23.98 15.95 -42.27
CA LYS A 409 23.78 17.40 -42.20
C LYS A 409 25.09 18.15 -41.92
N MET A 410 25.90 17.64 -41.00
CA MET A 410 27.23 18.19 -40.69
C MET A 410 28.19 18.06 -41.88
N GLU A 411 28.21 16.91 -42.56
CA GLU A 411 29.04 16.70 -43.76
C GLU A 411 28.67 17.65 -44.90
N LEU A 412 27.37 17.92 -45.10
CA LEU A 412 26.89 18.91 -46.07
C LEU A 412 27.31 20.33 -45.71
N SER A 413 27.14 20.73 -44.44
CA SER A 413 27.54 22.07 -43.95
C SER A 413 29.04 22.30 -44.11
N ASN A 414 29.87 21.32 -43.74
CA ASN A 414 31.32 21.43 -43.88
C ASN A 414 31.75 21.54 -45.34
N LYS A 415 31.06 20.85 -46.25
CA LYS A 415 31.36 20.90 -47.68
C LYS A 415 31.00 22.25 -48.29
N GLU A 416 29.84 22.81 -47.92
CA GLU A 416 29.43 24.15 -48.34
C GLU A 416 30.43 25.20 -47.84
N GLU A 417 30.84 25.16 -46.56
CA GLU A 417 31.85 26.06 -46.00
C GLU A 417 33.19 25.99 -46.73
N ILE A 418 33.69 24.78 -47.00
CA ILE A 418 34.93 24.55 -47.76
C ILE A 418 34.85 25.14 -49.17
N ASP A 419 33.71 24.98 -49.84
CA ASP A 419 33.54 25.49 -51.20
C ASP A 419 33.47 27.03 -51.22
N THR A 420 32.83 27.69 -50.24
CA THR A 420 32.91 29.15 -50.06
C THR A 420 34.34 29.64 -49.79
N ILE A 421 35.10 28.97 -48.91
CA ILE A 421 36.48 29.36 -48.61
C ILE A 421 37.37 29.22 -49.86
N LYS A 422 37.14 28.21 -50.69
CA LYS A 422 37.86 28.06 -51.96
C LYS A 422 37.55 29.18 -52.94
N GLU A 423 36.29 29.62 -53.02
CA GLU A 423 35.91 30.77 -53.84
C GLU A 423 36.59 32.06 -53.33
N GLU A 424 36.60 32.30 -52.01
CA GLU A 424 37.31 33.45 -51.43
C GLU A 424 38.82 33.41 -51.68
N ILE A 425 39.45 32.24 -51.52
CA ILE A 425 40.87 32.06 -51.84
C ILE A 425 41.13 32.40 -53.31
N LYS A 426 40.26 31.91 -54.22
CA LYS A 426 40.38 32.20 -55.65
C LYS A 426 40.29 33.71 -55.93
N GLU A 427 39.30 34.40 -55.39
CA GLU A 427 39.16 35.85 -55.54
C GLU A 427 40.37 36.62 -54.99
N LEU A 428 40.90 36.20 -53.83
CA LEU A 428 42.08 36.82 -53.22
C LEU A 428 43.34 36.58 -54.06
N THR A 429 43.53 35.37 -54.61
CA THR A 429 44.65 35.07 -55.51
C THR A 429 44.60 35.90 -56.79
N GLU A 430 43.42 36.06 -57.40
CA GLU A 430 43.24 36.91 -58.59
C GLU A 430 43.54 38.39 -58.30
N LYS A 431 43.21 38.88 -57.09
CA LYS A 431 43.57 40.24 -56.65
C LYS A 431 45.09 40.38 -56.45
N LEU A 432 45.74 39.35 -55.94
CA LEU A 432 47.18 39.32 -55.67
C LEU A 432 47.98 39.33 -56.99
N GLU A 433 47.59 38.51 -57.97
CA GLU A 433 48.18 38.52 -59.31
C GLU A 433 48.05 39.88 -60.02
N LYS A 434 46.91 40.56 -59.86
CA LYS A 434 46.71 41.93 -60.39
C LYS A 434 47.61 42.98 -59.74
N LEU A 435 48.05 42.75 -58.50
CA LEU A 435 48.96 43.65 -57.79
C LEU A 435 50.43 43.33 -58.11
N GLU A 436 50.77 42.07 -58.32
CA GLU A 436 52.13 41.64 -58.70
C GLU A 436 52.46 41.90 -60.18
N GLY A 437 51.48 41.84 -61.07
CA GLY A 437 51.63 42.17 -62.50
C GLY A 437 51.75 43.67 -62.83
N LYS A 438 51.87 44.54 -61.81
CA LYS A 438 52.05 46.00 -61.95
C LYS A 438 53.50 46.48 -61.72
N LYS A 439 54.48 45.58 -61.74
CA LYS A 439 55.91 45.96 -61.67
C LYS A 439 56.53 46.27 -63.02
#